data_AF-A0A2H9RB92-F1
#
_entry.id   AF-A0A2H9RB92-F1
#
_cell.length_a   1.000
_cell.length_b   1.000
_cell.length_c   1.000
_cell.angle_alpha   90.00
_cell.angle_beta   90.00
_cell.angle_gamma   90.00
#
_symmetry.space_group_name_H-M   'P 1'
#
loop_
_entity.id
_entity.type
_entity.pdbx_description
1 polymer ?
#
loop_
_entity_poly.entity_id
_entity_poly.type
_entity_poly.pdbx_seq_one_letter_code
_entity_poly.pdbx_strand_id
1 'polypeptide(L)'
;ADDVKAGLIAYRIAAHAADLVKLRDKAIKWDMAMTEARRTLDWEKQIALSIDPEEAARIHSRTGQRPGNNVPCTMCGGACVYVMLPQQRKYEKEEKLQQI
;
A
#
# COMPACT_ATOMS: atom_id res chain seq x y z
N ALA A 1 -1.04 28.72 -2.52
CA ALA A 1 -1.87 27.81 -1.70
C ALA A 1 -1.24 26.42 -1.64
N ASP A 2 -0.79 25.91 -2.79
CA ASP A 2 -0.19 24.58 -2.91
C ASP A 2 1.09 24.39 -2.09
N ASP A 3 1.97 25.38 -2.02
CA ASP A 3 3.20 25.30 -1.20
C ASP A 3 2.88 25.14 0.30
N VAL A 4 1.79 25.77 0.76
CA VAL A 4 1.33 25.63 2.15
C VAL A 4 0.79 24.22 2.38
N LYS A 5 -0.03 23.68 1.46
CA LYS A 5 -0.50 22.28 1.53
C LYS A 5 0.69 21.33 1.56
N ALA A 6 1.65 21.48 0.65
CA ALA A 6 2.84 20.64 0.56
C ALA A 6 3.68 20.68 1.86
N GLY A 7 3.90 21.87 2.43
CA GLY A 7 4.60 22.04 3.69
C GLY A 7 3.91 21.34 4.86
N LEU A 8 2.58 21.48 4.97
CA LEU A 8 1.79 20.82 6.01
C LEU A 8 1.81 19.29 5.88
N ILE A 9 1.69 18.76 4.65
CA ILE A 9 1.77 17.31 4.40
C ILE A 9 3.15 16.78 4.77
N ALA A 10 4.23 17.47 4.36
CA ALA A 10 5.59 17.10 4.74
C ALA A 10 5.79 17.08 6.27
N TYR A 11 5.26 18.08 6.96
CA TYR A 11 5.35 18.15 8.43
C TYR A 11 4.55 17.03 9.11
N ARG A 12 3.37 16.68 8.59
CA ARG A 12 2.57 15.54 9.09
C ARG A 12 3.31 14.21 8.92
N ILE A 13 4.01 14.00 7.80
CA ILE A 13 4.85 12.82 7.59
C ILE A 13 5.97 12.78 8.66
N ALA A 14 6.66 13.90 8.87
CA ALA A 14 7.74 13.99 9.86
C ALA A 14 7.25 13.73 11.29
N ALA A 15 6.10 14.30 11.65
CA ALA A 15 5.48 14.07 12.96
C ALA A 15 5.12 12.59 13.17
N HIS A 16 4.48 11.95 12.18
CA HIS A 16 4.15 10.52 12.25
C HIS A 16 5.39 9.64 12.35
N ALA A 17 6.47 9.98 11.64
CA ALA A 17 7.75 9.28 11.78
C ALA A 17 8.34 9.40 13.20
N ALA A 18 8.22 10.56 13.84
CA ALA A 18 8.60 10.74 15.24
C ALA A 18 7.70 9.93 16.19
N ASP A 19 6.40 9.89 15.93
CA ASP A 19 5.43 9.10 16.71
C ASP A 19 5.69 7.59 16.62
N LEU A 20 6.15 7.08 15.47
CA LEU A 20 6.57 5.68 15.34
C LEU A 20 7.71 5.31 16.30
N VAL A 21 8.61 6.25 16.58
CA VAL A 21 9.73 6.05 17.51
C VAL A 21 9.28 6.22 18.96
N LYS A 22 8.45 7.24 19.25
CA LYS A 22 8.09 7.64 20.62
C LYS A 22 6.86 6.94 21.18
N LEU A 23 5.89 6.63 20.31
CA LEU A 23 4.55 6.14 20.63
C LEU A 23 4.17 4.90 19.80
N ARG A 24 5.18 4.04 19.53
CA ARG A 24 5.15 2.92 18.60
C ARG A 24 3.82 2.16 18.57
N ASP A 25 3.35 1.66 19.72
CA ASP A 25 2.18 0.79 19.78
C ASP A 25 0.88 1.46 19.31
N LYS A 26 0.81 2.79 19.38
CA LYS A 26 -0.33 3.56 18.85
C LYS A 26 -0.11 3.90 17.37
N ALA A 27 1.06 4.44 17.02
CA ALA A 27 1.36 4.92 15.68
C ALA A 27 1.39 3.80 14.65
N ILE A 28 2.00 2.65 14.98
CA ILE A 28 2.20 1.52 14.06
C ILE A 28 0.89 0.94 13.52
N LYS A 29 -0.24 1.12 14.23
CA LYS A 29 -1.54 0.59 13.81
C LYS A 29 -1.98 1.17 12.47
N TRP A 30 -1.67 2.44 12.21
CA TRP A 30 -2.00 3.08 10.95
C TRP A 30 -1.17 2.49 9.80
N ASP A 31 0.15 2.37 9.98
CA ASP A 31 1.05 1.76 9.00
C ASP A 31 0.71 0.30 8.73
N MET A 32 0.32 -0.46 9.75
CA MET A 32 -0.11 -1.85 9.60
C MET A 32 -1.41 -1.96 8.78
N ALA A 33 -2.38 -1.07 9.01
CA ALA A 33 -3.61 -1.03 8.21
C ALA A 33 -3.32 -0.67 6.74
N MET A 34 -2.43 0.30 6.51
CA MET A 34 -1.95 0.68 5.17
C MET A 34 -1.20 -0.47 4.48
N THR A 35 -0.33 -1.16 5.23
CA THR A 35 0.45 -2.31 4.74
C THR A 35 -0.46 -3.45 4.34
N GLU A 36 -1.48 -3.74 5.14
CA GLU A 36 -2.44 -4.79 4.81
C GLU A 36 -3.25 -4.44 3.55
N ALA A 37 -3.77 -3.21 3.45
CA ALA A 37 -4.46 -2.76 2.25
C ALA A 37 -3.57 -2.85 0.99
N ARG A 38 -2.30 -2.46 1.11
CA ARG A 38 -1.31 -2.58 0.02
C ARG A 38 -1.04 -4.03 -0.35
N ARG A 39 -0.89 -4.91 0.64
CA ARG A 39 -0.61 -6.34 0.45
C ARG A 39 -1.76 -7.04 -0.26
N THR A 40 -3.01 -6.66 0.03
CA THR A 40 -4.21 -7.22 -0.61
C THR A 40 -4.65 -6.45 -1.84
N LEU A 41 -3.90 -5.42 -2.27
CA LEU A 41 -4.24 -4.57 -3.42
C LEU A 41 -5.66 -3.96 -3.29
N ASP A 42 -6.03 -3.60 -2.06
CA ASP A 42 -7.25 -2.86 -1.74
C ASP A 42 -6.96 -1.36 -1.91
N TRP A 43 -7.10 -0.88 -3.14
CA TRP A 43 -6.73 0.49 -3.51
C TRP A 43 -7.59 1.53 -2.84
N GLU A 44 -8.90 1.28 -2.72
CA GLU A 44 -9.83 2.18 -2.05
C GLU A 44 -9.40 2.41 -0.60
N LYS A 45 -9.13 1.32 0.14
CA LYS A 45 -8.66 1.42 1.51
C LYS A 45 -7.27 2.02 1.62
N GLN A 46 -6.34 1.66 0.73
CA GLN A 46 -4.98 2.20 0.74
C GLN A 46 -4.99 3.73 0.51
N ILE A 47 -5.80 4.21 -0.43
CA ILE A 47 -5.96 5.63 -0.74
C ILE A 47 -6.60 6.36 0.44
N ALA A 48 -7.69 5.82 0.99
CA ALA A 48 -8.39 6.41 2.15
C ALA A 48 -7.48 6.52 3.38
N LEU A 49 -6.56 5.56 3.57
CA LEU A 49 -5.59 5.58 4.67
C LEU A 49 -4.38 6.47 4.41
N SER A 50 -4.20 7.02 3.21
CA SER A 50 -3.01 7.83 2.91
C SER A 50 -3.07 9.21 3.58
N ILE A 51 -1.92 9.86 3.71
CA ILE A 51 -1.83 11.19 4.33
C ILE A 51 -2.54 12.27 3.48
N ASP A 52 -2.56 12.08 2.16
CA ASP A 52 -3.26 12.92 1.18
C ASP A 52 -4.02 12.01 0.17
N PRO A 53 -5.27 11.62 0.48
CA PRO A 53 -6.06 10.72 -0.37
C PRO A 53 -6.33 11.27 -1.77
N GLU A 54 -6.50 12.59 -1.89
CA GLU A 54 -6.73 13.25 -3.18
C GLU A 54 -5.52 13.07 -4.10
N GLU A 55 -4.32 13.39 -3.59
CA GLU A 55 -3.08 13.26 -4.34
C GLU A 55 -2.75 11.79 -4.62
N ALA A 56 -2.98 10.88 -3.67
CA ALA A 56 -2.77 9.45 -3.87
C ALA A 56 -3.67 8.88 -4.99
N ALA A 57 -4.96 9.26 -5.01
CA ALA A 57 -5.89 8.88 -6.07
C ALA A 57 -5.45 9.43 -7.43
N ARG A 58 -5.06 10.72 -7.47
CA ARG A 58 -4.56 11.37 -8.68
C ARG A 58 -3.34 10.65 -9.25
N ILE A 59 -2.35 10.32 -8.41
CA ILE A 59 -1.16 9.57 -8.83
C ILE A 59 -1.51 8.18 -9.36
N HIS A 60 -2.36 7.44 -8.63
CA HIS A 60 -2.77 6.08 -9.02
C HIS A 60 -3.50 6.06 -10.37
N SER A 61 -4.32 7.08 -10.64
CA SER A 61 -5.09 7.20 -11.89
C SER A 61 -4.30 7.72 -13.10
N ARG A 62 -3.02 8.14 -12.93
CA ARG A 62 -2.25 8.86 -13.95
C ARG A 62 -1.91 8.03 -15.18
N THR A 63 -1.74 6.72 -15.02
CA THR A 63 -1.41 5.76 -16.07
C THR A 63 -2.56 4.78 -16.25
N GLY A 64 -2.66 4.11 -17.40
CA GLY A 64 -3.77 3.22 -17.82
C GLY A 64 -4.05 2.02 -16.88
N GLN A 65 -4.40 2.35 -15.65
CA GLN A 65 -4.63 1.47 -14.53
C GLN A 65 -5.96 0.76 -14.75
N ARG A 66 -5.96 -0.55 -14.64
CA ARG A 66 -7.21 -1.29 -14.77
C ARG A 66 -8.06 -1.00 -13.53
N PRO A 67 -9.37 -0.76 -13.70
CA PRO A 67 -10.25 -0.51 -12.57
C PRO A 67 -10.37 -1.78 -11.70
N GLY A 68 -10.59 -1.58 -10.41
CA GLY A 68 -10.87 -2.65 -9.44
C GLY A 68 -9.75 -2.90 -8.43
N ASN A 69 -10.16 -3.40 -7.27
CA ASN A 69 -9.26 -3.95 -6.25
C ASN A 69 -8.72 -5.31 -6.72
N ASN A 70 -7.57 -5.74 -6.16
CA ASN A 70 -6.84 -6.96 -6.57
C ASN A 70 -6.08 -6.88 -7.90
N VAL A 71 -5.95 -5.68 -8.50
CA VAL A 71 -5.12 -5.44 -9.69
C VAL A 71 -3.84 -4.70 -9.27
N PRO A 72 -2.65 -5.14 -9.72
CA PRO A 72 -1.42 -4.41 -9.45
C PRO A 72 -1.38 -3.04 -10.16
N CYS A 73 -0.53 -2.13 -9.68
CA CYS A 73 -0.30 -0.87 -10.38
C CYS A 73 0.51 -1.07 -11.68
N THR A 74 0.59 -0.04 -12.51
CA THR A 74 1.34 -0.08 -13.78
C THR A 74 2.87 -0.11 -13.62
N MET A 75 3.42 0.01 -12.41
CA MET A 75 4.88 0.13 -12.20
C MET A 75 5.65 -1.15 -12.56
N CYS A 76 5.20 -2.30 -12.04
CA CYS A 76 5.86 -3.60 -12.26
C CYS A 76 5.08 -4.51 -13.24
N GLY A 77 3.85 -4.12 -13.60
CA GLY A 77 2.96 -4.93 -14.43
C GLY A 77 2.75 -6.33 -13.86
N GLY A 78 2.98 -7.36 -14.68
CA GLY A 78 2.83 -8.76 -14.29
C GLY A 78 3.83 -9.25 -13.23
N ALA A 79 4.93 -8.53 -13.01
CA ALA A 79 5.95 -8.89 -12.02
C ALA A 79 5.65 -8.29 -10.62
N CYS A 80 4.39 -7.97 -10.32
CA CYS A 80 4.02 -7.42 -9.03
C CYS A 80 4.24 -8.45 -7.91
N VAL A 81 5.11 -8.12 -6.95
CA VAL A 81 5.47 -8.98 -5.83
C VAL A 81 4.25 -9.41 -4.98
N TYR A 82 3.25 -8.54 -4.83
CA TYR A 82 2.04 -8.84 -4.07
C TYR A 82 1.10 -9.82 -4.79
N VAL A 83 1.28 -10.03 -6.09
CA VAL A 83 0.59 -11.08 -6.87
C VAL A 83 1.43 -12.35 -6.91
N MET A 84 2.73 -12.22 -7.16
CA MET A 84 3.64 -13.35 -7.33
C MET A 84 3.89 -14.14 -6.05
N LEU A 85 4.14 -13.48 -4.91
CA LEU A 85 4.47 -14.20 -3.66
C LEU A 85 3.32 -15.10 -3.17
N PRO A 86 2.04 -14.66 -3.18
CA PRO A 86 0.94 -15.55 -2.84
C PRO A 86 0.79 -16.73 -3.81
N GLN A 87 1.08 -16.54 -5.10
CA GLN A 87 1.07 -17.61 -6.08
C GLN A 87 2.19 -18.63 -5.78
N GLN A 88 3.42 -18.17 -5.57
CA GLN A 88 4.55 -19.05 -5.20
C GLN A 88 4.28 -19.84 -3.93
N ARG A 89 3.76 -19.19 -2.88
CA ARG A 89 3.38 -19.88 -1.63
C ARG A 89 2.28 -20.94 -1.83
N LYS A 90 1.40 -20.78 -2.82
CA LYS A 90 0.40 -21.80 -3.16
C LYS A 90 1.05 -22.98 -3.89
N TYR A 91 1.89 -22.70 -4.89
CA TYR A 91 2.66 -23.74 -5.60
C TYR A 91 3.49 -24.61 -4.63
N GLU A 92 4.22 -24.00 -3.69
CA GLU A 92 5.00 -24.74 -2.68
C GLU A 92 4.13 -25.64 -1.78
N LYS A 93 2.89 -25.22 -1.48
CA LYS A 93 1.95 -26.03 -0.67
C LYS A 93 1.38 -27.19 -1.48
N GLU A 94 1.02 -26.95 -2.74
CA GLU A 94 0.49 -27.97 -3.65
C GLU A 94 1.54 -29.04 -3.95
N GLU A 95 2.78 -28.63 -4.20
CA GLU A 95 3.92 -29.55 -4.41
C GLU A 95 4.15 -30.45 -3.18
N LYS A 96 4.13 -29.88 -1.96
CA LYS A 96 4.26 -30.66 -0.72
C LYS A 96 3.09 -31.61 -0.50
N LEU A 97 1.88 -31.25 -0.91
CA LEU A 97 0.70 -32.12 -0.80
C LEU A 97 0.75 -33.28 -1.80
N GLN A 98 1.33 -33.07 -2.98
CA GLN A 98 1.52 -34.11 -3.99
C GLN A 98 2.64 -35.10 -3.66
N GLN A 99 3.54 -34.74 -2.73
CA GLN A 99 4.63 -35.57 -2.24
C GLN A 99 4.25 -36.47 -1.04
N ILE A 100 3.01 -36.39 -0.55
CA ILE A 100 2.44 -37.23 0.52
C ILE A 100 1.53 -38.28 -0.11
#